data_AF-A0A7L3NCL1-F1
#
_entry.id   AF-A0A7L3NCL1-F1
#
_cell.length_a   1.000
_cell.length_b   1.000
_cell.length_c   1.000
_cell.angle_alpha   90.00
_cell.angle_beta   90.00
_cell.angle_gamma   90.00
#
_symmetry.space_group_name_H-M   'P 1'
#
loop_
_entity.id
_entity.type
_entity.pdbx_description
1 polymer ?
#
loop_
_entity_poly.entity_id
_entity_poly.type
_entity_poly.pdbx_seq_one_letter_code
_entity_poly.pdbx_strand_id
1 'polypeptide(L)'
;MPRKRKLLAQLSALQSNSSFPPLNALEKLSCTPDGDSSPKNSKYFATEKKNSSRLEADFFNQPCISLAKSFLGQILVRKLPDGRELWGRIVETEAYLGGEDEASHSKGGKQTLRNAAMFMAPGTLYVYQIYGIYFCVNVSSQGEGAAVLLRSLEPLEGLEAMRELRSASRKGPRKPLKDGQLCNGPSKLCQAFGIDKAFDQRDLAEDAAIWMVPGHDLPGEQDVVATTRIGIGNRGEWSQKPLRFYLRGNKFVSVVDKKMEREMGASGHFSCA
;
A
#
# COMPACT_ATOMS: atom_id res chain seq x y z
N MET A 1 9.69 30.45 58.58
CA MET A 1 11.12 30.39 58.22
C MET A 1 11.24 30.28 56.70
N PRO A 2 12.24 30.96 56.09
CA PRO A 2 12.16 31.64 54.78
C PRO A 2 12.53 30.71 53.60
N ARG A 3 12.01 30.86 52.37
CA ARG A 3 12.09 31.95 51.35
C ARG A 3 13.47 32.11 50.67
N LYS A 4 13.47 31.77 49.36
CA LYS A 4 13.80 32.61 48.18
C LYS A 4 15.12 33.41 48.10
N ARG A 5 15.71 33.31 46.89
CA ARG A 5 16.28 34.36 46.00
C ARG A 5 17.72 34.89 46.21
N LYS A 6 18.46 34.90 45.09
CA LYS A 6 19.25 36.01 44.49
C LYS A 6 19.60 35.49 43.07
N LEU A 7 19.20 36.03 41.92
CA LEU A 7 19.07 37.39 41.38
C LEU A 7 20.26 38.30 41.69
N LEU A 8 21.13 38.45 40.68
CA LEU A 8 22.04 39.56 40.49
C LEU A 8 21.84 40.06 39.06
N ALA A 9 20.94 41.03 38.94
CA ALA A 9 21.03 42.09 37.95
C ALA A 9 22.03 43.13 38.54
N GLN A 10 22.79 43.95 37.83
CA GLN A 10 22.42 44.88 36.77
C GLN A 10 23.69 45.68 36.36
N LEU A 11 23.73 46.09 35.10
CA LEU A 11 24.09 47.44 34.60
C LEU A 11 25.47 48.04 34.92
N SER A 12 26.31 48.08 33.88
CA SER A 12 26.89 49.32 33.34
C SER A 12 27.04 49.13 31.82
N ALA A 13 26.16 49.66 30.97
CA ALA A 13 26.06 51.05 30.52
C ALA A 13 27.40 51.61 29.99
N LEU A 14 27.53 51.65 28.65
CA LEU A 14 28.18 52.66 27.77
C LEU A 14 28.41 51.99 26.39
N GLN A 15 27.42 51.98 25.49
CA GLN A 15 27.21 52.99 24.42
C GLN A 15 28.45 53.38 23.60
N SER A 16 28.46 52.92 22.35
CA SER A 16 28.70 53.67 21.10
C SER A 16 29.05 52.63 20.01
N ASN A 17 28.72 52.71 18.73
CA ASN A 17 27.84 53.52 17.90
C ASN A 17 27.83 52.79 16.55
N SER A 18 26.68 52.48 15.95
CA SER A 18 26.53 52.57 14.51
C SER A 18 25.05 52.56 14.13
N SER A 19 24.67 53.65 13.48
CA SER A 19 23.35 54.09 13.09
C SER A 19 22.88 53.39 11.82
N PHE A 20 21.69 52.78 11.87
CA PHE A 20 20.92 52.40 10.68
C PHE A 20 20.14 53.61 10.15
N PRO A 21 20.11 53.87 8.83
CA PRO A 21 19.16 54.82 8.25
C PRO A 21 17.81 54.14 7.93
N PRO A 22 16.70 54.89 7.90
CA PRO A 22 15.36 54.35 7.74
C PRO A 22 14.93 54.19 6.27
N LEU A 23 14.09 53.18 6.03
CA LEU A 23 13.34 52.93 4.79
C LEU A 23 12.17 53.91 4.66
N ASN A 24 12.20 54.79 3.65
CA ASN A 24 11.12 54.98 2.69
C ASN A 24 11.41 56.12 1.69
N ALA A 25 10.75 56.01 0.54
CA ALA A 25 10.63 56.97 -0.56
C ALA A 25 11.71 56.91 -1.65
N LEU A 26 11.42 56.18 -2.72
CA LEU A 26 11.34 56.80 -4.06
C LEU A 26 10.59 55.89 -5.03
N GLU A 27 9.38 56.33 -5.31
CA GLU A 27 8.60 56.02 -6.50
C GLU A 27 9.33 56.48 -7.78
N LYS A 28 9.12 55.70 -8.83
CA LYS A 28 9.21 56.02 -10.28
C LYS A 28 10.59 56.10 -10.92
N LEU A 29 10.86 55.11 -11.77
CA LEU A 29 10.95 55.30 -13.22
C LEU A 29 10.72 53.98 -13.96
N SER A 30 9.86 54.07 -14.95
CA SER A 30 9.30 53.05 -15.84
C SER A 30 10.28 52.55 -16.90
N CYS A 31 10.27 51.24 -17.17
CA CYS A 31 10.58 50.66 -18.48
C CYS A 31 9.68 49.44 -18.73
N THR A 32 9.34 49.25 -19.99
CA THR A 32 8.23 48.51 -20.61
C THR A 32 8.29 46.97 -20.50
N PRO A 33 7.19 46.26 -20.85
CA PRO A 33 7.04 44.82 -20.63
C PRO A 33 7.53 44.04 -21.83
N ASP A 34 8.46 43.10 -21.63
CA ASP A 34 8.75 42.08 -22.63
C ASP A 34 9.27 40.80 -21.97
N GLY A 35 8.70 39.67 -22.38
CA GLY A 35 9.44 38.42 -22.48
C GLY A 35 9.34 37.44 -21.31
N ASP A 36 8.41 36.50 -21.45
CA ASP A 36 8.68 35.07 -21.28
C ASP A 36 9.13 34.61 -19.88
N SER A 37 8.15 34.36 -19.00
CA SER A 37 8.35 33.62 -17.75
C SER A 37 8.32 32.11 -18.00
N SER A 38 9.33 31.60 -18.69
CA SER A 38 9.65 30.17 -18.70
C SER A 38 10.48 29.81 -17.45
N PRO A 39 10.20 28.69 -16.75
CA PRO A 39 10.93 28.34 -15.52
C PRO A 39 12.38 28.00 -15.85
N LYS A 40 13.31 28.77 -15.28
CA LYS A 40 14.76 28.55 -15.42
C LYS A 40 15.20 27.34 -14.60
N ASN A 41 15.37 26.19 -15.25
CA ASN A 41 16.10 25.06 -14.66
C ASN A 41 17.59 25.41 -14.52
N SER A 42 18.13 25.26 -13.32
CA SER A 42 19.56 25.47 -13.04
C SER A 42 20.40 24.33 -13.61
N LYS A 43 21.47 24.65 -14.35
CA LYS A 43 22.45 23.68 -14.86
C LYS A 43 23.23 22.92 -13.76
N TYR A 44 23.14 23.36 -12.51
CA TYR A 44 23.79 22.74 -11.35
C TYR A 44 22.83 21.90 -10.50
N PHE A 45 21.53 22.00 -10.75
CA PHE A 45 20.53 21.10 -10.19
C PHE A 45 19.84 20.43 -11.37
N ALA A 46 20.41 19.31 -11.83
CA ALA A 46 19.61 18.34 -12.52
C ALA A 46 18.57 17.85 -11.51
N THR A 47 17.37 18.44 -11.54
CA THR A 47 16.21 17.81 -10.95
C THR A 47 16.04 16.54 -11.78
N GLU A 48 16.57 15.43 -11.31
CA GLU A 48 16.25 14.14 -11.88
C GLU A 48 14.74 14.05 -11.87
N LYS A 49 14.11 14.08 -13.05
CA LYS A 49 12.71 13.72 -13.19
C LYS A 49 12.63 12.28 -12.72
N LYS A 50 12.26 12.11 -11.46
CA LYS A 50 11.91 10.84 -10.86
C LYS A 50 10.66 10.37 -11.62
N ASN A 51 10.84 9.71 -12.76
CA ASN A 51 9.81 8.91 -13.42
C ASN A 51 9.55 7.67 -12.55
N SER A 52 9.18 7.91 -11.29
CA SER A 52 8.78 6.87 -10.38
C SER A 52 7.35 6.57 -10.73
N SER A 53 7.15 5.57 -11.58
CA SER A 53 5.85 4.92 -11.78
C SER A 53 5.32 4.26 -10.50
N ARG A 54 5.89 4.51 -9.32
CA ARG A 54 5.43 3.98 -8.04
C ARG A 54 4.22 4.76 -7.51
N LEU A 55 3.29 4.05 -6.88
CA LEU A 55 2.21 4.64 -6.09
C LEU A 55 2.77 5.27 -4.80
N GLU A 56 2.42 6.53 -4.58
CA GLU A 56 2.90 7.32 -3.44
C GLU A 56 2.05 7.12 -2.18
N ALA A 57 2.51 7.66 -1.04
CA ALA A 57 1.86 7.50 0.27
C ALA A 57 0.36 7.86 0.25
N ASP A 58 -0.02 8.91 -0.48
CA ASP A 58 -1.41 9.37 -0.61
C ASP A 58 -2.34 8.31 -1.21
N PHE A 59 -1.83 7.44 -2.09
CA PHE A 59 -2.60 6.32 -2.63
C PHE A 59 -3.03 5.35 -1.52
N PHE A 60 -2.17 5.11 -0.53
CA PHE A 60 -2.48 4.17 0.55
C PHE A 60 -3.39 4.75 1.63
N ASN A 61 -3.43 6.09 1.75
CA ASN A 61 -4.22 6.81 2.74
C ASN A 61 -5.71 6.90 2.36
N GLN A 62 -6.36 5.75 2.24
CA GLN A 62 -7.78 5.62 1.92
C GLN A 62 -8.49 4.70 2.92
N PRO A 63 -9.82 4.85 3.12
CA PRO A 63 -10.60 3.90 3.91
C PRO A 63 -10.40 2.47 3.42
N CYS A 64 -10.35 1.50 4.34
CA CYS A 64 -9.94 0.13 4.08
C CYS A 64 -10.66 -0.55 2.89
N ILE A 65 -11.97 -0.37 2.76
CA ILE A 65 -12.75 -0.94 1.63
C ILE A 65 -12.37 -0.29 0.31
N SER A 66 -12.25 1.04 0.29
CA SER A 66 -11.84 1.79 -0.90
C SER A 66 -10.44 1.37 -1.32
N LEU A 67 -9.50 1.27 -0.38
CA LEU A 67 -8.14 0.82 -0.67
C LEU A 67 -8.12 -0.61 -1.23
N ALA A 68 -8.89 -1.52 -0.64
CA ALA A 68 -8.95 -2.92 -1.09
C ALA A 68 -9.44 -3.06 -2.54
N LYS A 69 -10.40 -2.23 -2.95
CA LYS A 69 -10.85 -2.14 -4.34
C LYS A 69 -9.81 -1.46 -5.24
N SER A 70 -9.25 -0.33 -4.79
CA SER A 70 -8.23 0.44 -5.52
C SER A 70 -6.96 -0.36 -5.81
N PHE A 71 -6.65 -1.39 -5.01
CA PHE A 71 -5.56 -2.32 -5.27
C PHE A 71 -5.79 -3.23 -6.48
N LEU A 72 -7.05 -3.53 -6.84
CA LEU A 72 -7.32 -4.41 -7.97
C LEU A 72 -6.83 -3.76 -9.28
N GLY A 73 -6.09 -4.52 -10.07
CA GLY A 73 -5.46 -4.03 -11.31
C GLY A 73 -4.09 -3.38 -11.11
N GLN A 74 -3.74 -2.94 -9.90
CA GLN A 74 -2.40 -2.43 -9.60
C GLN A 74 -1.36 -3.55 -9.67
N ILE A 75 -0.10 -3.19 -9.88
CA ILE A 75 0.98 -4.17 -10.01
C ILE A 75 1.87 -4.11 -8.77
N LEU A 76 1.99 -5.25 -8.09
CA LEU A 76 3.01 -5.45 -7.06
C LEU A 76 4.32 -5.84 -7.74
N VAL A 77 5.39 -5.15 -7.38
CA VAL A 77 6.74 -5.41 -7.88
C VAL A 77 7.66 -5.80 -6.73
N ARG A 78 8.48 -6.82 -6.96
CA ARG A 78 9.49 -7.29 -6.01
C ARG A 78 10.83 -7.46 -6.71
N LYS A 79 11.86 -6.78 -6.20
CA LYS A 79 13.25 -6.88 -6.69
C LYS A 79 14.11 -7.80 -5.83
N LEU A 80 14.38 -9.02 -6.32
CA LEU A 80 15.17 -10.01 -5.61
C LEU A 80 16.63 -9.55 -5.38
N PRO A 81 17.36 -10.13 -4.41
CA PRO A 81 18.75 -9.74 -4.13
C PRO A 81 19.71 -9.90 -5.32
N ASP A 82 19.40 -10.78 -6.26
CA ASP A 82 20.16 -11.00 -7.50
C ASP A 82 19.80 -10.02 -8.63
N GLY A 83 18.89 -9.07 -8.36
CA GLY A 83 18.47 -8.04 -9.30
C GLY A 83 17.27 -8.41 -10.17
N ARG A 84 16.82 -9.67 -10.17
CA ARG A 84 15.60 -10.07 -10.91
C ARG A 84 14.37 -9.38 -10.31
N GLU A 85 13.45 -8.95 -11.17
CA GLU A 85 12.18 -8.38 -10.74
C GLU A 85 11.02 -9.34 -11.01
N LEU A 86 10.09 -9.38 -10.05
CA LEU A 86 8.88 -10.18 -10.10
C LEU A 86 7.70 -9.22 -10.15
N TRP A 87 6.85 -9.39 -11.14
CA TRP A 87 5.72 -8.50 -11.39
C TRP A 87 4.42 -9.28 -11.33
N GLY A 88 3.44 -8.77 -10.58
CA GLY A 88 2.15 -9.42 -10.43
C GLY A 88 1.03 -8.43 -10.27
N ARG A 89 0.05 -8.49 -11.18
CA ARG A 89 -1.18 -7.70 -11.07
C ARG A 89 -2.02 -8.23 -9.92
N ILE A 90 -2.49 -7.38 -9.03
CA ILE A 90 -3.37 -7.76 -7.94
C ILE A 90 -4.77 -8.04 -8.50
N VAL A 91 -5.28 -9.24 -8.24
CA VAL A 91 -6.59 -9.70 -8.76
C VAL A 91 -7.57 -10.08 -7.65
N GLU A 92 -7.12 -10.17 -6.40
CA GLU A 92 -7.96 -10.50 -5.25
C GLU A 92 -7.40 -9.89 -3.96
N THR A 93 -8.28 -9.25 -3.18
CA THR A 93 -7.98 -8.60 -1.90
C THR A 93 -9.07 -8.88 -0.86
N GLU A 94 -8.75 -8.71 0.42
CA GLU A 94 -9.74 -8.67 1.51
C GLU A 94 -9.52 -7.46 2.40
N ALA A 95 -10.60 -6.79 2.80
CA ALA A 95 -10.58 -5.72 3.78
C ALA A 95 -10.79 -6.27 5.20
N TYR A 96 -10.00 -5.77 6.15
CA TYR A 96 -10.15 -5.99 7.58
C TYR A 96 -10.30 -4.63 8.27
N LEU A 97 -11.50 -4.34 8.80
CA LEU A 97 -11.93 -2.97 9.11
C LEU A 97 -11.45 -2.42 10.46
N GLY A 98 -10.54 -3.12 11.15
CA GLY A 98 -10.04 -2.68 12.44
C GLY A 98 -10.85 -3.20 13.62
N GLY A 99 -11.03 -2.34 14.62
CA GLY A 99 -11.57 -2.71 15.93
C GLY A 99 -12.98 -3.31 15.92
N GLU A 100 -13.85 -2.90 15.01
CA GLU A 100 -15.21 -3.44 14.89
C GLU A 100 -15.24 -4.83 14.25
N ASP A 101 -14.22 -5.18 13.47
CA ASP A 101 -14.22 -6.39 12.65
C ASP A 101 -13.83 -7.62 13.46
N GLU A 102 -14.83 -8.46 13.73
CA GLU A 102 -14.67 -9.70 14.51
C GLU A 102 -13.71 -10.72 13.87
N ALA A 103 -13.43 -10.61 12.57
CA ALA A 103 -12.45 -11.43 11.87
C ALA A 103 -11.03 -10.83 11.88
N SER A 104 -10.87 -9.57 12.28
CA SER A 104 -9.59 -8.87 12.27
C SER A 104 -8.69 -9.27 13.44
N HIS A 105 -7.37 -9.25 13.22
CA HIS A 105 -6.40 -9.36 14.30
C HIS A 105 -6.44 -8.17 15.28
N SER A 106 -6.97 -7.03 14.83
CA SER A 106 -7.17 -5.81 15.63
C SER A 106 -8.56 -5.71 16.28
N LYS A 107 -9.38 -6.77 16.23
CA LYS A 107 -10.70 -6.84 16.88
C LYS A 107 -10.66 -6.24 18.30
N GLY A 108 -11.62 -5.38 18.61
CA GLY A 108 -11.75 -4.68 19.89
C GLY A 108 -10.66 -3.64 20.14
N GLY A 109 -9.98 -3.17 19.08
CA GLY A 109 -8.82 -2.26 19.18
C GLY A 109 -7.57 -2.97 19.71
N LYS A 110 -7.50 -4.31 19.63
CA LYS A 110 -6.40 -5.08 20.20
C LYS A 110 -5.09 -4.83 19.43
N GLN A 111 -4.17 -4.12 20.07
CA GLN A 111 -2.82 -3.92 19.57
C GLN A 111 -1.83 -4.85 20.30
N THR A 112 -0.96 -5.50 19.53
CA THR A 112 0.09 -6.41 19.98
C THR A 112 1.35 -6.16 19.16
N LEU A 113 2.50 -6.64 19.62
CA LEU A 113 3.73 -6.59 18.82
C LEU A 113 3.57 -7.24 17.44
N ARG A 114 2.72 -8.27 17.34
CA ARG A 114 2.50 -9.00 16.09
C ARG A 114 1.79 -8.16 15.05
N ASN A 115 0.79 -7.36 15.42
CA ASN A 115 -0.07 -6.60 14.49
C ASN A 115 0.19 -5.10 14.53
N ALA A 116 1.31 -4.66 15.10
CA ALA A 116 1.68 -3.25 15.23
C ALA A 116 1.58 -2.50 13.88
N ALA A 117 1.99 -3.14 12.78
CA ALA A 117 1.90 -2.60 11.43
C ALA A 117 0.47 -2.15 11.01
N MET A 118 -0.59 -2.78 11.51
CA MET A 118 -1.98 -2.38 11.22
C MET A 118 -2.37 -1.04 11.87
N PHE A 119 -1.58 -0.56 12.83
CA PHE A 119 -1.75 0.71 13.54
C PHE A 119 -0.66 1.73 13.15
N MET A 120 0.16 1.40 12.14
CA MET A 120 1.15 2.30 11.56
C MET A 120 0.57 3.02 10.35
N ALA A 121 1.33 3.97 9.81
CA ALA A 121 0.91 4.79 8.67
C ALA A 121 0.37 3.92 7.50
N PRO A 122 -0.67 4.39 6.79
CA PRO A 122 -1.16 3.69 5.60
C PRO A 122 -0.03 3.42 4.60
N GLY A 123 -0.02 2.23 3.99
CA GLY A 123 1.09 1.76 3.15
C GLY A 123 2.10 0.88 3.88
N THR A 124 2.06 0.83 5.22
CA THR A 124 2.90 -0.08 6.01
C THR A 124 2.51 -1.54 5.79
N LEU A 125 3.47 -2.38 5.45
CA LEU A 125 3.28 -3.82 5.29
C LEU A 125 3.07 -4.50 6.65
N TYR A 126 1.98 -5.23 6.77
CA TYR A 126 1.75 -6.17 7.86
C TYR A 126 1.93 -7.61 7.36
N VAL A 127 3.09 -8.20 7.68
CA VAL A 127 3.43 -9.58 7.30
C VAL A 127 3.44 -10.46 8.55
N TYR A 128 2.62 -11.51 8.54
CA TYR A 128 2.53 -12.44 9.67
C TYR A 128 2.59 -13.90 9.24
N GLN A 129 3.09 -14.73 10.14
CA GLN A 129 3.11 -16.17 9.96
C GLN A 129 1.77 -16.81 10.33
N ILE A 130 1.29 -17.72 9.50
CA ILE A 130 0.07 -18.50 9.69
C ILE A 130 0.38 -19.99 9.58
N TYR A 131 -0.28 -20.80 10.40
CA TYR A 131 -0.08 -22.26 10.49
C TYR A 131 1.39 -22.68 10.70
N GLY A 132 2.20 -21.80 11.30
CA GLY A 132 3.61 -22.07 11.64
C GLY A 132 4.58 -22.15 10.47
N ILE A 133 4.13 -22.08 9.21
CA ILE A 133 5.01 -22.28 8.03
C ILE A 133 4.73 -21.32 6.86
N TYR A 134 3.59 -20.64 6.86
CA TYR A 134 3.18 -19.78 5.75
C TYR A 134 3.13 -18.31 6.17
N PHE A 135 3.20 -17.40 5.21
CA PHE A 135 3.02 -15.97 5.44
C PHE A 135 1.75 -15.47 4.78
N CYS A 136 1.22 -14.36 5.31
CA CYS A 136 0.25 -13.51 4.65
C CYS A 136 0.80 -12.08 4.68
N VAL A 137 0.57 -11.31 3.62
CA VAL A 137 0.97 -9.90 3.52
C VAL A 137 -0.25 -9.02 3.38
N ASN A 138 -0.34 -8.03 4.26
CA ASN A 138 -1.39 -7.03 4.28
C ASN A 138 -0.73 -5.65 4.16
N VAL A 139 -1.52 -4.65 3.81
CA VAL A 139 -1.09 -3.26 3.76
C VAL A 139 -2.00 -2.45 4.68
N SER A 140 -1.42 -1.69 5.61
CA SER A 140 -2.15 -0.77 6.48
C SER A 140 -2.92 0.24 5.63
N SER A 141 -4.16 0.52 6.03
CA SER A 141 -5.04 1.49 5.37
C SER A 141 -5.36 2.65 6.30
N GLN A 142 -6.16 3.63 5.85
CA GLN A 142 -6.72 4.61 6.77
C GLN A 142 -7.66 3.92 7.79
N GLY A 143 -7.46 4.22 9.07
CA GLY A 143 -8.26 3.72 10.19
C GLY A 143 -7.46 2.82 11.13
N GLU A 144 -7.68 2.99 12.43
CA GLU A 144 -6.96 2.26 13.48
C GLU A 144 -7.11 0.74 13.37
N GLY A 145 -5.98 0.06 13.17
CA GLY A 145 -5.95 -1.39 13.06
C GLY A 145 -6.52 -1.92 11.75
N ALA A 146 -6.81 -1.09 10.74
CA ALA A 146 -7.42 -1.50 9.49
C ALA A 146 -6.36 -1.83 8.42
N ALA A 147 -6.54 -2.94 7.70
CA ALA A 147 -5.57 -3.37 6.69
C ALA A 147 -6.21 -4.18 5.57
N VAL A 148 -5.56 -4.18 4.41
CA VAL A 148 -5.97 -4.94 3.23
C VAL A 148 -5.05 -6.13 3.04
N LEU A 149 -5.58 -7.35 3.06
CA LEU A 149 -4.86 -8.57 2.70
C LEU A 149 -4.73 -8.67 1.18
N LEU A 150 -3.52 -8.89 0.67
CA LEU A 150 -3.32 -9.33 -0.70
C LEU A 150 -3.52 -10.84 -0.77
N ARG A 151 -4.46 -11.29 -1.59
CA ARG A 151 -4.82 -12.72 -1.68
C ARG A 151 -4.34 -13.39 -2.93
N SER A 152 -4.35 -12.68 -4.05
CA SER A 152 -3.92 -13.28 -5.30
C SER A 152 -3.39 -12.26 -6.29
N LEU A 153 -2.41 -12.71 -7.06
CA LEU A 153 -1.83 -11.98 -8.18
C LEU A 153 -1.96 -12.80 -9.47
N GLU A 154 -2.14 -12.10 -10.59
CA GLU A 154 -1.83 -12.57 -11.94
C GLU A 154 -0.33 -12.33 -12.20
N PRO A 155 0.51 -13.39 -12.33
CA PRO A 155 1.92 -13.24 -12.63
C PRO A 155 2.13 -12.62 -14.03
N LEU A 156 2.98 -11.60 -14.12
CA LEU A 156 3.29 -10.88 -15.35
C LEU A 156 4.74 -11.11 -15.80
N GLU A 157 5.70 -10.92 -14.91
CA GLU A 157 7.14 -11.09 -15.18
C GLU A 157 7.85 -11.84 -14.05
N GLY A 158 8.95 -12.51 -14.37
CA GLY A 158 9.74 -13.28 -13.38
C GLY A 158 9.15 -14.67 -13.05
N LEU A 159 8.34 -15.25 -13.94
CA LEU A 159 7.62 -16.51 -13.70
C LEU A 159 8.52 -17.68 -13.29
N GLU A 160 9.70 -17.80 -13.90
CA GLU A 160 10.65 -18.87 -13.59
C GLU A 160 11.24 -18.70 -12.17
N ALA A 161 11.59 -17.48 -11.77
CA ALA A 161 12.00 -17.19 -10.40
C ALA A 161 10.88 -17.47 -9.38
N MET A 162 9.62 -17.15 -9.73
CA MET A 162 8.47 -17.52 -8.89
C MET A 162 8.34 -19.05 -8.75
N ARG A 163 8.56 -19.82 -9.83
CA ARG A 163 8.56 -21.30 -9.78
C ARG A 163 9.68 -21.84 -8.90
N GLU A 164 10.89 -21.30 -9.00
CA GLU A 164 12.04 -21.67 -8.18
C GLU A 164 11.72 -21.47 -6.68
N LEU A 165 11.29 -20.27 -6.30
CA LEU A 165 10.95 -19.92 -4.92
C LEU A 165 9.83 -20.81 -4.35
N ARG A 166 8.79 -21.05 -5.16
CA ARG A 166 7.69 -21.94 -4.77
C ARG A 166 8.11 -23.40 -4.67
N SER A 167 9.05 -23.85 -5.47
CA SER A 167 9.51 -25.24 -5.49
C SER A 167 10.46 -25.51 -4.33
N ALA A 168 11.31 -24.56 -3.95
CA ALA A 168 12.16 -24.65 -2.76
C ALA A 168 11.35 -24.88 -1.46
N SER A 169 10.13 -24.35 -1.40
CA SER A 169 9.21 -24.54 -0.27
C SER A 169 8.48 -25.91 -0.28
N ARG A 170 8.64 -26.74 -1.33
CA ARG A 170 7.93 -28.01 -1.51
C ARG A 170 8.85 -29.18 -1.21
N LYS A 171 8.41 -30.11 -0.36
CA LYS A 171 9.10 -31.39 -0.12
C LYS A 171 8.76 -32.43 -1.20
N GLY A 172 9.78 -33.08 -1.76
CA GLY A 172 9.69 -34.25 -2.66
C GLY A 172 9.59 -33.92 -4.16
N PRO A 173 9.80 -34.92 -5.04
CA PRO A 173 9.70 -34.75 -6.48
C PRO A 173 8.25 -34.46 -6.87
N ARG A 174 8.03 -33.35 -7.59
CA ARG A 174 6.70 -32.91 -8.01
C ARG A 174 6.73 -32.39 -9.42
N LYS A 175 5.59 -32.52 -10.10
CA LYS A 175 5.35 -31.88 -11.41
C LYS A 175 5.62 -30.37 -11.30
N PRO A 176 6.19 -29.75 -12.37
CA PRO A 176 6.34 -28.31 -12.46
C PRO A 176 5.02 -27.59 -12.18
N LEU A 177 5.10 -26.47 -11.46
CA LEU A 177 3.93 -25.64 -11.17
C LEU A 177 3.47 -24.91 -12.44
N LYS A 178 2.17 -24.92 -12.70
CA LYS A 178 1.57 -24.10 -13.76
C LYS A 178 1.47 -22.65 -13.31
N ASP A 179 1.41 -21.70 -14.25
CA ASP A 179 1.36 -20.26 -13.95
C ASP A 179 0.19 -19.90 -13.02
N GLY A 180 -0.99 -20.46 -13.29
CA GLY A 180 -2.18 -20.27 -12.46
C GLY A 180 -2.05 -20.79 -11.03
N GLN A 181 -0.97 -21.51 -10.68
CA GLN A 181 -0.71 -22.02 -9.33
C GLN A 181 0.35 -21.22 -8.57
N LEU A 182 0.97 -20.22 -9.21
CA LEU A 182 2.05 -19.44 -8.61
C LEU A 182 1.52 -18.51 -7.52
N CYS A 183 0.50 -17.72 -7.85
CA CYS A 183 0.03 -16.64 -6.97
C CYS A 183 -1.47 -16.73 -6.64
N ASN A 184 -2.12 -17.88 -6.85
CA ASN A 184 -3.55 -18.08 -6.55
C ASN A 184 -3.84 -18.43 -5.07
N GLY A 185 -3.37 -17.57 -4.17
CA GLY A 185 -3.62 -17.66 -2.72
C GLY A 185 -2.64 -16.81 -1.90
N PRO A 186 -3.03 -16.36 -0.68
CA PRO A 186 -2.30 -15.34 0.07
C PRO A 186 -0.89 -15.82 0.48
N SER A 187 -0.78 -17.06 0.93
CA SER A 187 0.53 -17.64 1.20
C SER A 187 1.27 -18.08 -0.04
N LYS A 188 0.54 -18.27 -1.15
CA LYS A 188 1.18 -18.69 -2.40
C LYS A 188 1.95 -17.55 -3.05
N LEU A 189 1.32 -16.37 -3.12
CA LEU A 189 1.97 -15.17 -3.62
C LEU A 189 3.16 -14.78 -2.73
N CYS A 190 3.06 -14.89 -1.39
CA CYS A 190 4.21 -14.58 -0.53
C CYS A 190 5.42 -15.47 -0.87
N GLN A 191 5.21 -16.78 -1.06
CA GLN A 191 6.29 -17.68 -1.48
C GLN A 191 6.81 -17.35 -2.88
N ALA A 192 5.92 -17.10 -3.85
CA ALA A 192 6.30 -16.77 -5.22
C ALA A 192 7.09 -15.46 -5.30
N PHE A 193 6.83 -14.50 -4.41
CA PHE A 193 7.50 -13.20 -4.34
C PHE A 193 8.63 -13.17 -3.31
N GLY A 194 8.95 -14.30 -2.65
CA GLY A 194 9.97 -14.33 -1.60
C GLY A 194 9.70 -13.31 -0.47
N ILE A 195 8.43 -13.14 -0.10
CA ILE A 195 7.98 -12.29 1.01
C ILE A 195 7.90 -13.15 2.26
N ASP A 196 8.64 -12.74 3.28
CA ASP A 196 8.69 -13.35 4.60
C ASP A 196 8.54 -12.30 5.71
N LYS A 197 8.78 -12.70 6.96
CA LYS A 197 8.63 -11.79 8.11
C LYS A 197 9.55 -10.56 8.07
N ALA A 198 10.66 -10.59 7.32
CA ALA A 198 11.59 -9.47 7.23
C ALA A 198 10.98 -8.25 6.50
N PHE A 199 9.84 -8.43 5.81
CA PHE A 199 9.06 -7.37 5.17
C PHE A 199 8.01 -6.74 6.08
N ASP A 200 7.79 -7.27 7.29
CA ASP A 200 6.86 -6.66 8.25
C ASP A 200 7.32 -5.26 8.64
N GLN A 201 6.37 -4.34 8.79
CA GLN A 201 6.56 -2.93 9.17
C GLN A 201 7.36 -2.09 8.16
N ARG A 202 7.62 -2.60 6.96
CA ARG A 202 8.22 -1.82 5.88
C ARG A 202 7.19 -0.96 5.17
N ASP A 203 7.61 0.19 4.66
CA ASP A 203 6.75 1.12 3.92
C ASP A 203 6.75 0.81 2.42
N LEU A 204 5.59 0.46 1.87
CA LEU A 204 5.43 0.13 0.46
C LEU A 204 5.61 1.34 -0.48
N ALA A 205 5.45 2.57 0.02
CA ALA A 205 5.71 3.80 -0.72
C ALA A 205 7.21 4.07 -0.89
N GLU A 206 8.05 3.62 0.04
CA GLU A 206 9.47 4.00 0.10
C GLU A 206 10.46 2.81 -0.07
N ASP A 207 10.03 1.57 0.15
CA ASP A 207 10.92 0.40 0.13
C ASP A 207 11.53 0.13 -1.27
N ALA A 208 12.83 -0.19 -1.32
CA ALA A 208 13.56 -0.40 -2.58
C ALA A 208 13.42 -1.83 -3.15
N ALA A 209 12.96 -2.77 -2.34
CA ALA A 209 12.87 -4.20 -2.63
C ALA A 209 11.43 -4.64 -2.96
N ILE A 210 10.42 -3.91 -2.50
CA ILE A 210 9.01 -4.13 -2.80
C ILE A 210 8.26 -2.80 -2.95
N TRP A 211 7.44 -2.66 -3.99
CA TRP A 211 6.63 -1.47 -4.22
C TRP A 211 5.42 -1.78 -5.10
N MET A 212 4.54 -0.80 -5.29
CA MET A 212 3.41 -0.90 -6.23
C MET A 212 3.51 0.16 -7.33
N VAL A 213 3.05 -0.19 -8.53
CA VAL A 213 2.94 0.73 -9.68
C VAL A 213 1.51 0.70 -10.25
N PRO A 214 1.03 1.78 -10.91
CA PRO A 214 -0.24 1.80 -11.60
C PRO A 214 -0.37 0.66 -12.63
N GLY A 215 -1.51 0.00 -12.65
CA GLY A 215 -1.90 -0.86 -13.77
C GLY A 215 -2.31 -0.04 -15.00
N HIS A 216 -2.13 -0.58 -16.21
CA HIS A 216 -2.52 0.08 -17.45
C HIS A 216 -4.04 0.18 -17.64
N ASP A 217 -4.78 -0.87 -17.29
CA ASP A 217 -6.25 -0.96 -17.43
C ASP A 217 -6.87 -1.25 -16.06
N LEU A 218 -7.18 -0.18 -15.31
CA LEU A 218 -7.80 -0.33 -14.00
C LEU A 218 -9.26 -0.77 -14.15
N PRO A 219 -9.72 -1.73 -13.32
CA PRO A 219 -11.08 -2.26 -13.40
C PRO A 219 -12.13 -1.21 -13.05
N GLY A 220 -13.27 -1.24 -13.75
CA GLY A 220 -14.47 -0.52 -13.32
C GLY A 220 -15.21 -1.26 -12.21
N GLU A 221 -16.22 -0.63 -11.60
CA GLU A 221 -17.02 -1.28 -10.54
C GLU A 221 -17.71 -2.56 -11.03
N GLN A 222 -18.12 -2.61 -12.29
CA GLN A 222 -18.74 -3.77 -12.93
C GLN A 222 -17.79 -4.98 -13.08
N ASP A 223 -16.48 -4.76 -12.98
CA ASP A 223 -15.44 -5.78 -13.12
C ASP A 223 -15.06 -6.39 -11.76
N VAL A 224 -15.54 -5.82 -10.66
CA VAL A 224 -15.18 -6.22 -9.30
C VAL A 224 -16.31 -6.97 -8.62
N VAL A 225 -16.07 -8.24 -8.29
CA VAL A 225 -16.97 -9.02 -7.45
C VAL A 225 -16.69 -8.70 -5.98
N ALA A 226 -17.73 -8.32 -5.23
CA ALA A 226 -17.70 -8.20 -3.78
C ALA A 226 -18.39 -9.41 -3.13
N THR A 227 -17.72 -10.13 -2.24
CA THR A 227 -18.25 -11.35 -1.60
C THR A 227 -17.62 -11.61 -0.23
N THR A 228 -18.03 -12.67 0.44
CA THR A 228 -17.54 -13.10 1.75
C THR A 228 -16.06 -13.47 1.74
N ARG A 229 -15.39 -13.22 2.86
CA ARG A 229 -13.96 -13.52 3.08
C ARG A 229 -13.72 -15.00 3.32
N ILE A 230 -12.50 -15.44 3.03
CA ILE A 230 -12.12 -16.86 3.07
C ILE A 230 -11.32 -17.16 4.33
N GLY A 231 -11.71 -18.22 5.04
CA GLY A 231 -10.91 -18.78 6.13
C GLY A 231 -11.02 -18.03 7.47
N ILE A 232 -12.03 -17.18 7.64
CA ILE A 232 -12.23 -16.40 8.87
C ILE A 232 -13.04 -17.13 9.96
N GLY A 233 -13.56 -18.33 9.66
CA GLY A 233 -14.42 -19.11 10.56
C GLY A 233 -15.79 -18.46 10.78
N ASN A 234 -16.53 -18.91 11.79
CA ASN A 234 -17.77 -18.27 12.22
C ASN A 234 -17.46 -17.06 13.13
N ARG A 235 -17.80 -15.87 12.66
CA ARG A 235 -17.61 -14.56 13.31
C ARG A 235 -18.95 -13.79 13.36
N GLY A 236 -20.06 -14.52 13.41
CA GLY A 236 -21.40 -13.94 13.31
C GLY A 236 -21.59 -13.20 11.98
N GLU A 237 -22.19 -12.02 12.03
CA GLU A 237 -22.45 -11.18 10.85
C GLU A 237 -21.19 -10.89 10.02
N TRP A 238 -20.01 -10.81 10.66
CA TRP A 238 -18.74 -10.54 9.98
C TRP A 238 -18.28 -11.63 9.03
N SER A 239 -18.81 -12.85 9.16
CA SER A 239 -18.59 -13.94 8.21
C SER A 239 -19.37 -13.75 6.90
N GLN A 240 -20.47 -12.99 6.93
CA GLN A 240 -21.34 -12.77 5.79
C GLN A 240 -21.10 -11.42 5.09
N LYS A 241 -20.32 -10.52 5.70
CA LYS A 241 -20.02 -9.22 5.10
C LYS A 241 -19.21 -9.37 3.79
N PRO A 242 -19.56 -8.62 2.72
CA PRO A 242 -18.90 -8.69 1.43
C PRO A 242 -17.59 -7.87 1.42
N LEU A 243 -16.61 -8.33 2.20
CA LEU A 243 -15.31 -7.65 2.41
C LEU A 243 -14.15 -8.31 1.65
N ARG A 244 -14.46 -9.19 0.69
CA ARG A 244 -13.50 -9.73 -0.27
C ARG A 244 -13.82 -9.20 -1.66
N PHE A 245 -12.80 -8.75 -2.38
CA PHE A 245 -12.93 -8.15 -3.69
C PHE A 245 -12.03 -8.86 -4.69
N TYR A 246 -12.53 -9.15 -5.89
CA TYR A 246 -11.72 -9.75 -6.94
C TYR A 246 -12.19 -9.41 -8.34
N LEU A 247 -11.29 -9.54 -9.32
CA LEU A 247 -11.59 -9.30 -10.74
C LEU A 247 -12.42 -10.44 -11.33
N ARG A 248 -13.64 -10.13 -11.77
CA ARG A 248 -14.59 -11.09 -12.36
C ARG A 248 -13.97 -11.83 -13.53
N GLY A 249 -14.13 -13.15 -13.57
CA GLY A 249 -13.65 -13.99 -14.69
C GLY A 249 -12.12 -14.12 -14.79
N ASN A 250 -11.35 -13.50 -13.89
CA ASN A 250 -9.90 -13.63 -13.91
C ASN A 250 -9.47 -15.02 -13.38
N LYS A 251 -8.76 -15.79 -14.22
CA LYS A 251 -8.35 -17.18 -13.94
C LYS A 251 -7.35 -17.34 -12.78
N PHE A 252 -6.76 -16.24 -12.31
CA PHE A 252 -5.77 -16.25 -11.23
C PHE A 252 -6.39 -16.08 -9.85
N VAL A 253 -7.65 -15.64 -9.74
CA VAL A 253 -8.39 -15.55 -8.47
C VAL A 253 -8.34 -16.87 -7.71
N SER A 254 -8.10 -16.82 -6.40
CA SER A 254 -7.85 -18.02 -5.61
C SER A 254 -9.11 -18.87 -5.40
N VAL A 255 -10.26 -18.24 -5.14
CA VAL A 255 -11.56 -18.91 -4.99
C VAL A 255 -12.66 -18.05 -5.60
N VAL A 256 -13.31 -18.55 -6.64
CA VAL A 256 -14.39 -17.84 -7.34
C VAL A 256 -15.73 -18.07 -6.66
N ASP A 257 -16.50 -17.01 -6.45
CA ASP A 257 -17.91 -17.08 -6.07
C ASP A 257 -18.79 -17.07 -7.33
N LYS A 258 -19.07 -18.27 -7.84
CA LYS A 258 -19.88 -18.45 -9.06
C LYS A 258 -21.31 -17.92 -8.92
N LYS A 259 -21.84 -17.80 -7.69
CA LYS A 259 -23.19 -17.27 -7.49
C LYS A 259 -23.17 -15.76 -7.75
N MET A 260 -22.25 -15.04 -7.11
CA MET A 260 -22.10 -13.59 -7.28
C MET A 260 -21.76 -13.21 -8.71
N GLU A 261 -20.87 -13.95 -9.39
CA GLU A 261 -20.56 -13.67 -10.80
C GLU A 261 -21.78 -13.80 -11.73
N ARG A 262 -22.65 -14.79 -11.50
CA ARG A 262 -23.88 -14.96 -12.28
C ARG A 262 -24.89 -13.85 -12.01
N GLU A 263 -25.05 -13.44 -10.75
CA GLU A 263 -25.97 -12.36 -10.37
C GLU A 263 -25.54 -11.02 -10.99
N MET A 264 -24.25 -10.72 -10.99
CA MET A 264 -23.69 -9.55 -11.71
C MET A 264 -23.84 -9.65 -13.23
N GLY A 265 -23.73 -10.85 -13.80
CA GLY A 265 -23.96 -11.07 -15.23
C GLY A 265 -25.42 -10.86 -15.64
N ALA A 266 -26.37 -11.19 -14.77
CA ALA A 266 -27.80 -11.02 -15.00
C ALA A 266 -28.25 -9.56 -14.88
N SER A 267 -27.70 -8.79 -13.93
CA SER A 267 -28.04 -7.37 -13.75
C SER A 267 -27.52 -6.48 -14.89
N GLY A 268 -26.41 -6.85 -15.54
CA GLY A 268 -25.88 -6.13 -16.70
C GLY A 268 -26.67 -6.30 -18.01
N HIS A 269 -27.69 -7.16 -18.04
CA HIS A 269 -28.55 -7.38 -19.22
C HIS A 269 -29.80 -6.49 -19.26
N PHE A 270 -30.06 -5.67 -18.23
CA PHE A 270 -31.27 -4.84 -18.13
C PHE A 270 -31.08 -3.37 -18.56
N SER A 271 -29.93 -2.98 -19.11
CA SER A 271 -29.64 -1.58 -19.50
C SER A 271 -29.55 -1.32 -21.01
N CYS A 272 -30.15 -2.16 -21.85
CA CYS A 272 -30.39 -1.87 -23.27
C CYS A 272 -31.86 -2.14 -23.60
N ALA A 273 -32.71 -1.13 -23.38
CA ALA A 273 -34.03 -1.00 -23.99
C ALA A 273 -34.30 0.47 -24.24
#